data_AF-A0A7W0L4L3-F1
#
_entry.id   AF-A0A7W0L4L3-F1
#
_cell.length_a   1.000
_cell.length_b   1.000
_cell.length_c   1.000
_cell.angle_alpha   90.00
_cell.angle_beta   90.00
_cell.angle_gamma   90.00
#
_symmetry.space_group_name_H-M   'P 1'
#
loop_
_entity.id
_entity.type
_entity.pdbx_description
1 polymer ?
#
loop_
_entity_poly.entity_id
_entity_poly.type
_entity_poly.pdbx_seq_one_letter_code
_entity_poly.pdbx_strand_id
1 'polypeptide(L)'
;MTDFMQDLMGQVRHDMMACIGCNDCLLACPLPESRLVTIAELNQAVTSESITAPNVMDFVMKCTQCQQCVPVCPADLRRADIVLWNKMKVESVAPNFVLPLQVGEQIYASQWTVDTLTGHLLTMPLFTGVQPLSMRRALLGSTLRRLAAGEVLVHEGGYHERLVVVLDGSLEQTAEVAQGYRNRILVLGPGTFHGHMAVMNASNESYTVSAMEDSTIVEFNKPVVFQMMKEAKTFADTMESLYRQSAVWTQAKSSSVFGVLPEEAIQWLLEQSRFEILKPGQVLYRENDPPQTMYLVRDGFLKVSRHFGERERVLQYFRDGDVCGAGAVLFNQPHTATVEANTRSEVIAIPGDALNALLHRNPQMRDQLMAESQQAEQYLYNVAHSNALRTDDSAHASDHLISLEGLLEEGVVQGSEVLLINTAVCTNCNNCVDACERRHGYSRLYRGGLQMGDLLFPTACRHCEDPVCLMCSVNGIVREPDGEIRIVPDNCIGCGACAERCPYGNINMYPRVKQRSNRWGKLLSFFKGEIETQDDDEFIHSSEVKGNRIAVKCDLCAGYSDYACVTACPVGAAMRINPVEVFGRSDVVVGMEMSSPSPVAGQY
;
A
#
# COMPACT_ATOMS: atom_id res chain seq x y z
N MET A 1 26.97 11.83 13.29
CA MET A 1 26.17 12.57 12.30
C MET A 1 26.27 11.78 11.00
N THR A 2 25.16 11.24 10.50
CA THR A 2 25.12 10.35 9.32
C THR A 2 25.52 11.08 8.03
N ASP A 3 25.94 10.37 6.98
CA ASP A 3 26.28 10.97 5.66
C ASP A 3 25.11 11.84 5.13
N PHE A 4 23.88 11.33 5.25
CA PHE A 4 22.66 12.07 4.95
C PHE A 4 22.58 13.44 5.65
N MET A 5 22.98 13.51 6.93
CA MET A 5 22.92 14.77 7.69
C MET A 5 23.97 15.78 7.23
N GLN A 6 25.13 15.31 6.76
CA GLN A 6 26.16 16.18 6.21
C GLN A 6 25.73 16.74 4.86
N ASP A 7 25.17 15.90 3.98
CA ASP A 7 24.64 16.31 2.68
C ASP A 7 23.47 17.28 2.82
N LEU A 8 22.51 16.96 3.71
CA LEU A 8 21.37 17.83 4.00
C LEU A 8 21.85 19.19 4.53
N MET A 9 22.80 19.21 5.47
CA MET A 9 23.34 20.45 6.01
C MET A 9 24.05 21.29 4.93
N GLY A 10 24.77 20.63 4.01
CA GLY A 10 25.41 21.27 2.86
C GLY A 10 24.39 21.97 1.96
N GLN A 11 23.33 21.24 1.57
CA GLN A 11 22.25 21.78 0.74
C GLN A 11 21.50 22.91 1.45
N VAL A 12 21.15 22.73 2.72
CA VAL A 12 20.41 23.72 3.50
C VAL A 12 21.20 25.03 3.66
N ARG A 13 22.53 24.96 3.85
CA ARG A 13 23.37 26.17 3.88
C ARG A 13 23.40 26.87 2.54
N HIS A 14 23.49 26.13 1.44
CA HIS A 14 23.42 26.71 0.08
C HIS A 14 22.10 27.46 -0.10
N ASP A 15 20.98 26.77 0.14
CA ASP A 15 19.64 27.32 -0.09
C ASP A 15 19.33 28.51 0.82
N MET A 16 19.84 28.49 2.06
CA MET A 16 19.75 29.62 2.98
C MET A 16 20.49 30.84 2.42
N MET A 17 21.70 30.67 1.89
CA MET A 17 22.49 31.78 1.32
C MET A 17 21.93 32.30 0.00
N ALA A 18 21.31 31.44 -0.81
CA ALA A 18 20.65 31.82 -2.06
C ALA A 18 19.24 32.44 -1.84
N CYS A 19 18.73 32.44 -0.61
CA CYS A 19 17.42 32.98 -0.29
C CYS A 19 17.35 34.50 -0.51
N ILE A 20 16.41 34.93 -1.35
CA ILE A 20 16.12 36.36 -1.58
C ILE A 20 15.23 37.02 -0.50
N GLY A 21 14.82 36.28 0.53
CA GLY A 21 14.05 36.81 1.67
C GLY A 21 12.54 37.00 1.46
N CYS A 22 11.95 36.50 0.36
CA CYS A 22 10.51 36.55 0.14
C CYS A 22 9.74 35.47 0.93
N ASN A 23 8.51 35.77 1.36
CA ASN A 23 7.67 34.86 2.15
C ASN A 23 6.74 33.97 1.29
N ASP A 24 6.92 33.89 -0.03
CA ASP A 24 6.02 33.16 -0.94
C ASP A 24 5.86 31.69 -0.56
N CYS A 25 6.95 31.06 -0.14
CA CYS A 25 6.97 29.70 0.38
C CYS A 25 6.08 29.50 1.63
N LEU A 26 5.91 30.53 2.45
CA LEU A 26 5.05 30.51 3.63
C LEU A 26 3.61 30.88 3.31
N LEU A 27 3.40 31.74 2.31
CA LEU A 27 2.07 32.07 1.79
C LEU A 27 1.42 30.87 1.08
N ALA A 28 2.21 30.04 0.40
CA ALA A 28 1.75 28.81 -0.21
C ALA A 28 1.61 27.63 0.77
N CYS A 29 2.13 27.78 1.99
CA CYS A 29 2.06 26.71 2.98
C CYS A 29 0.60 26.52 3.45
N PRO A 30 0.07 25.29 3.45
CA PRO A 30 -1.32 25.02 3.83
C PRO A 30 -1.56 25.09 5.35
N LEU A 31 -0.51 25.27 6.17
CA LEU A 31 -0.65 25.40 7.61
C LEU A 31 -1.16 26.79 7.98
N PRO A 32 -2.21 26.90 8.81
CA PRO A 32 -2.81 28.19 9.17
C PRO A 32 -1.82 29.14 9.88
N GLU A 33 -0.87 28.59 10.64
CA GLU A 33 0.15 29.35 11.38
C GLU A 33 1.38 29.71 10.54
N SER A 34 1.46 29.30 9.27
CA SER A 34 2.59 29.68 8.40
C SER A 34 2.72 31.20 8.23
N ARG A 35 1.62 31.94 8.45
CA ARG A 35 1.59 33.41 8.40
C ARG A 35 2.17 34.07 9.66
N LEU A 36 2.40 33.30 10.72
CA LEU A 36 2.96 33.75 11.99
C LEU A 36 4.47 33.54 12.07
N VAL A 37 5.06 32.90 11.06
CA VAL A 37 6.50 32.75 10.89
C VAL A 37 6.92 33.44 9.59
N THR A 38 8.16 33.90 9.54
CA THR A 38 8.78 34.52 8.37
C THR A 38 9.94 33.67 7.87
N ILE A 39 10.30 33.84 6.59
CA ILE A 39 11.43 33.11 6.02
C ILE A 39 12.75 33.52 6.66
N ALA A 40 12.84 34.76 7.16
CA ALA A 40 13.98 35.25 7.91
C ALA A 40 14.15 34.48 9.22
N GLU A 41 13.08 34.27 9.99
CA GLU A 41 13.11 33.48 11.22
C GLU A 41 13.48 32.01 10.95
N LEU A 42 12.98 31.41 9.86
CA LEU A 42 13.35 30.04 9.47
C LEU A 42 14.82 29.93 9.05
N ASN A 43 15.33 30.89 8.29
CA ASN A 43 16.75 30.92 7.91
C ASN A 43 17.64 31.13 9.14
N GLN A 44 17.27 32.03 10.06
CA GLN A 44 17.99 32.23 11.32
C GLN A 44 17.98 30.96 12.17
N ALA A 45 16.85 30.24 12.18
CA ALA A 45 16.78 28.97 12.88
C ALA A 45 17.82 27.99 12.36
N VAL A 46 18.17 27.95 11.06
CA VAL A 46 19.15 27.00 10.49
C VAL A 46 20.49 27.01 11.23
N THR A 47 21.01 28.19 11.52
CA THR A 47 22.32 28.39 12.17
C THR A 47 22.27 28.28 13.68
N SER A 48 21.07 28.31 14.28
CA SER A 48 20.88 28.21 15.73
C SER A 48 21.02 26.76 16.20
N GLU A 49 21.70 26.53 17.33
CA GLU A 49 21.84 25.20 17.94
C GLU A 49 20.50 24.64 18.45
N SER A 50 19.62 25.52 18.93
CA SER A 50 18.26 25.20 19.36
C SER A 50 17.28 26.28 18.88
N ILE A 51 16.01 25.91 18.72
CA ILE A 51 14.95 26.82 18.27
C ILE A 51 14.17 27.25 19.51
N THR A 52 14.25 28.53 19.88
CA THR A 52 13.60 29.06 21.09
C THR A 52 12.36 29.91 20.78
N ALA A 53 12.22 30.38 19.55
CA ALA A 53 11.09 31.18 19.10
C ALA A 53 9.81 30.31 19.01
N PRO A 54 8.76 30.57 19.82
CA PRO A 54 7.60 29.68 19.91
C PRO A 54 6.85 29.49 18.58
N ASN A 55 6.72 30.56 17.79
CA ASN A 55 6.10 30.52 16.46
C ASN A 55 6.89 29.68 15.46
N VAL A 56 8.23 29.77 15.47
CA VAL A 56 9.10 28.94 14.62
C VAL A 56 9.02 27.49 15.07
N MET A 57 9.09 27.24 16.38
CA MET A 57 8.98 25.91 16.97
C MET A 57 7.68 25.21 16.56
N ASP A 58 6.56 25.92 16.74
CA ASP A 58 5.22 25.44 16.44
C ASP A 58 5.05 25.18 14.95
N PHE A 59 5.44 26.13 14.09
CA PHE A 59 5.42 25.95 12.64
C PHE A 59 6.25 24.75 12.19
N VAL A 60 7.48 24.64 12.69
CA VAL A 60 8.43 23.59 12.31
C VAL A 60 7.91 22.22 12.76
N MET A 61 7.35 22.12 13.97
CA MET A 61 6.74 20.88 14.46
C MET A 61 5.51 20.49 13.64
N LYS A 62 4.65 21.45 13.31
CA LYS A 62 3.45 21.23 12.50
C LYS A 62 3.75 21.06 11.01
N CYS A 63 4.94 21.41 10.54
CA CYS A 63 5.35 21.22 9.15
C CYS A 63 5.28 19.75 8.76
N THR A 64 4.50 19.47 7.73
CA THR A 64 4.20 18.11 7.28
C THR A 64 5.08 17.66 6.11
N GLN A 65 6.08 18.46 5.73
CA GLN A 65 6.96 18.18 4.60
C GLN A 65 6.21 17.94 3.27
N CYS A 66 5.08 18.61 3.07
CA CYS A 66 4.28 18.50 1.84
C CYS A 66 4.89 19.18 0.60
N GLN A 67 6.02 19.86 0.77
CA GLN A 67 6.82 20.51 -0.28
C GLN A 67 6.14 21.61 -1.12
N GLN A 68 4.93 22.07 -0.76
CA GLN A 68 4.28 23.21 -1.44
C GLN A 68 5.13 24.48 -1.46
N CYS A 69 6.06 24.60 -0.51
CA CYS A 69 7.03 25.70 -0.42
C CYS A 69 8.12 25.71 -1.50
N VAL A 70 8.32 24.59 -2.23
CA VAL A 70 9.37 24.44 -3.24
C VAL A 70 8.97 25.08 -4.58
N PRO A 71 7.88 24.66 -5.26
CA PRO A 71 7.56 25.15 -6.61
C PRO A 71 7.17 26.63 -6.67
N VAL A 72 6.82 27.24 -5.52
CA VAL A 72 6.48 28.67 -5.43
C VAL A 72 7.70 29.55 -5.15
N CYS A 73 8.87 28.97 -4.91
CA CYS A 73 10.05 29.77 -4.59
C CYS A 73 10.60 30.42 -5.87
N PRO A 74 10.64 31.75 -5.96
CA PRO A 74 11.12 32.45 -7.17
C PRO A 74 12.62 32.26 -7.43
N ALA A 75 13.36 31.77 -6.43
CA ALA A 75 14.77 31.44 -6.52
C ALA A 75 15.02 29.93 -6.73
N ASP A 76 13.96 29.13 -6.97
CA ASP A 76 14.01 27.68 -7.21
C ASP A 76 14.76 26.89 -6.12
N LEU A 77 14.48 27.22 -4.86
CA LEU A 77 15.16 26.64 -3.70
C LEU A 77 14.34 25.53 -3.05
N ARG A 78 15.03 24.53 -2.48
CA ARG A 78 14.42 23.37 -1.80
C ARG A 78 14.03 23.74 -0.37
N ARG A 79 13.07 24.67 -0.23
CA ARG A 79 12.61 25.19 1.08
C ARG A 79 12.15 24.14 2.08
N ALA A 80 11.66 23.01 1.59
CA ALA A 80 11.29 21.88 2.43
C ALA A 80 12.48 21.38 3.28
N ASP A 81 13.70 21.38 2.70
CA ASP A 81 14.91 20.90 3.37
C ASP A 81 15.35 21.83 4.51
N ILE A 82 15.18 23.15 4.35
CA ILE A 82 15.41 24.13 5.44
C ILE A 82 14.48 23.85 6.62
N VAL A 83 13.19 23.63 6.35
CA VAL A 83 12.21 23.33 7.40
C VAL A 83 12.47 21.94 8.00
N LEU A 84 12.90 20.96 7.20
CA LEU A 84 13.28 19.63 7.67
C LEU A 84 14.47 19.71 8.64
N TRP A 85 15.53 20.43 8.27
CA TRP A 85 16.68 20.66 9.14
C TRP A 85 16.30 21.28 10.48
N ASN A 86 15.47 22.32 10.44
CA ASN A 86 14.95 22.94 11.66
C ASN A 86 14.07 21.97 12.46
N LYS A 87 13.24 21.16 11.79
CA LYS A 87 12.37 20.16 12.43
C LYS A 87 13.15 19.11 13.19
N MET A 88 14.24 18.64 12.60
CA MET A 88 15.14 17.70 13.27
C MET A 88 15.77 18.27 14.55
N LYS A 89 15.95 19.60 14.64
CA LYS A 89 16.43 20.27 15.86
C LYS A 89 15.36 20.48 16.92
N VAL A 90 14.09 20.52 16.54
CA VAL A 90 12.99 20.60 17.51
C VAL A 90 12.62 19.24 18.05
N GLU A 91 12.46 18.25 17.17
CA GLU A 91 12.06 16.91 17.58
C GLU A 91 13.13 16.23 18.46
N SER A 92 14.40 16.56 18.25
CA SER A 92 15.50 16.13 19.13
C SER A 92 15.45 16.76 20.53
N VAL A 93 14.72 17.88 20.69
CA VAL A 93 14.60 18.68 21.93
C VAL A 93 13.18 18.61 22.51
N ALA A 94 12.29 17.77 21.96
CA ALA A 94 10.97 17.54 22.57
C ALA A 94 11.17 17.22 24.07
N PRO A 95 10.37 17.77 24.99
CA PRO A 95 10.55 17.52 26.42
C PRO A 95 10.20 16.06 26.75
N ASN A 96 10.76 15.52 27.82
CA ASN A 96 10.29 14.23 28.32
C ASN A 96 8.86 14.39 28.86
N PHE A 97 7.89 13.70 28.28
CA PHE A 97 6.49 13.74 28.69
C PHE A 97 5.91 12.33 28.78
N VAL A 98 4.78 12.19 29.50
CA VAL A 98 4.07 10.92 29.65
C VAL A 98 3.34 10.59 28.35
N LEU A 99 3.61 9.42 27.78
CA LEU A 99 2.96 8.97 26.55
C LEU A 99 1.48 8.68 26.82
N PRO A 100 0.56 9.09 25.91
CA PRO A 100 -0.85 8.72 26.00
C PRO A 100 -1.02 7.21 25.74
N LEU A 101 -1.80 6.54 26.58
CA LEU A 101 -2.21 5.15 26.42
C LEU A 101 -3.65 5.11 25.91
N GLN A 102 -3.86 4.53 24.74
CA GLN A 102 -5.20 4.26 24.21
C GLN A 102 -5.76 2.96 24.81
N VAL A 103 -6.98 3.01 25.33
CA VAL A 103 -7.76 1.85 25.81
C VAL A 103 -9.16 1.93 25.20
N GLY A 104 -9.45 1.09 24.21
CA GLY A 104 -10.63 1.27 23.36
C GLY A 104 -10.63 2.64 22.68
N GLU A 105 -11.69 3.42 22.90
CA GLU A 105 -11.85 4.79 22.37
C GLU A 105 -11.33 5.89 23.32
N GLN A 106 -10.82 5.51 24.50
CA GLN A 106 -10.41 6.45 25.53
C GLN A 106 -8.88 6.57 25.62
N ILE A 107 -8.41 7.74 26.05
CA ILE A 107 -6.99 8.05 26.21
C ILE A 107 -6.68 8.30 27.69
N TYR A 108 -5.68 7.59 28.20
CA TYR A 108 -5.19 7.66 29.58
C TYR A 108 -3.73 8.08 29.63
N ALA A 109 -3.25 8.52 30.80
CA ALA A 109 -1.82 8.68 31.03
C ALA A 109 -1.18 7.30 31.20
N SER A 110 -0.12 7.00 30.44
CA SER A 110 0.61 5.74 30.61
C SER A 110 1.61 5.81 31.79
N GLN A 111 2.18 4.66 32.13
CA GLN A 111 3.34 4.58 33.03
C GLN A 111 4.66 5.00 32.35
N TRP A 112 4.64 5.18 31.03
CA TRP A 112 5.82 5.43 30.22
C TRP A 112 5.95 6.91 29.91
N THR A 113 7.13 7.46 30.16
CA THR A 113 7.57 8.69 29.50
C THR A 113 8.30 8.34 28.20
N VAL A 114 8.40 9.32 27.28
CA VAL A 114 9.16 9.14 26.03
C VAL A 114 10.58 8.61 26.30
N ASP A 115 11.30 9.15 27.28
CA ASP A 115 12.67 8.67 27.61
C ASP A 115 12.67 7.26 28.21
N THR A 116 11.76 6.95 29.12
CA THR A 116 11.72 5.61 29.75
C THR A 116 11.38 4.52 28.74
N LEU A 117 10.43 4.76 27.83
CA LEU A 117 10.10 3.80 26.78
C LEU A 117 11.20 3.72 25.72
N THR A 118 11.85 4.85 25.39
CA THR A 118 13.04 4.86 24.52
C THR A 118 14.12 3.94 25.08
N GLY A 119 14.45 4.10 26.37
CA GLY A 119 15.45 3.26 27.04
C GLY A 119 15.06 1.79 27.01
N HIS A 120 13.79 1.47 27.30
CA HIS A 120 13.30 0.10 27.30
C HIS A 120 13.35 -0.56 25.92
N LEU A 121 12.85 0.10 24.87
CA LEU A 121 12.85 -0.45 23.52
C LEU A 121 14.26 -0.69 22.98
N LEU A 122 15.22 0.18 23.29
CA LEU A 122 16.61 0.01 22.85
C LEU A 122 17.33 -1.17 23.52
N THR A 123 16.76 -1.76 24.56
CA THR A 123 17.28 -3.03 25.12
C THR A 123 16.87 -4.25 24.30
N MET A 124 15.87 -4.11 23.41
CA MET A 124 15.36 -5.23 22.63
C MET A 124 16.26 -5.51 21.42
N PRO A 125 16.54 -6.79 21.10
CA PRO A 125 17.40 -7.15 19.96
C PRO A 125 16.95 -6.56 18.62
N LEU A 126 15.63 -6.42 18.42
CA LEU A 126 15.04 -5.85 17.22
C LEU A 126 15.60 -4.45 16.89
N PHE A 127 15.85 -3.61 17.89
CA PHE A 127 16.27 -2.21 17.71
C PHE A 127 17.78 -1.99 17.77
N THR A 128 18.57 -3.05 17.57
CA THR A 128 20.04 -2.96 17.61
C THR A 128 20.58 -1.92 16.62
N GLY A 129 21.37 -0.98 17.13
CA GLY A 129 22.00 0.11 16.37
C GLY A 129 21.12 1.32 16.08
N VAL A 130 19.84 1.29 16.46
CA VAL A 130 18.99 2.49 16.45
C VAL A 130 19.50 3.47 17.52
N GLN A 131 19.65 4.74 17.14
CA GLN A 131 20.13 5.77 18.07
C GLN A 131 19.00 6.23 19.01
N PRO A 132 19.31 6.62 20.27
CA PRO A 132 18.30 7.10 21.21
C PRO A 132 17.43 8.24 20.68
N LEU A 133 18.03 9.21 19.99
CA LEU A 133 17.28 10.31 19.36
C LEU A 133 16.39 9.84 18.21
N SER A 134 16.75 8.79 17.48
CA SER A 134 15.92 8.21 16.42
C SER A 134 14.71 7.49 17.01
N MET A 135 14.92 6.70 18.05
CA MET A 135 13.84 6.02 18.77
C MET A 135 12.90 7.04 19.44
N ARG A 136 13.46 8.08 20.08
CA ARG A 136 12.68 9.16 20.69
C ARG A 136 11.76 9.83 19.67
N ARG A 137 12.27 10.12 18.46
CA ARG A 137 11.49 10.66 17.34
C ARG A 137 10.42 9.67 16.86
N ALA A 138 10.76 8.38 16.76
CA ALA A 138 9.82 7.34 16.36
C ALA A 138 8.62 7.25 17.30
N LEU A 139 8.85 7.40 18.61
CA LEU A 139 7.79 7.40 19.63
C LEU A 139 6.83 8.60 19.56
N LEU A 140 7.22 9.71 18.93
CA LEU A 140 6.32 10.84 18.71
C LEU A 140 5.24 10.54 17.66
N GLY A 141 5.50 9.56 16.78
CA GLY A 141 4.59 9.12 15.72
C GLY A 141 4.05 7.70 15.93
N SER A 142 4.24 7.11 17.11
CA SER A 142 3.73 5.78 17.47
C SER A 142 2.46 5.89 18.32
N THR A 143 1.71 4.79 18.39
CA THR A 143 0.53 4.67 19.26
C THR A 143 0.81 3.65 20.34
N LEU A 144 0.64 4.04 21.61
CA LEU A 144 0.68 3.11 22.74
C LEU A 144 -0.75 2.68 23.05
N ARG A 145 -1.03 1.38 22.96
CA ARG A 145 -2.39 0.83 23.09
C ARG A 145 -2.42 -0.30 24.11
N ARG A 146 -3.52 -0.39 24.86
CA ARG A 146 -3.88 -1.57 25.65
C ARG A 146 -5.00 -2.30 24.94
N LEU A 147 -4.77 -3.59 24.70
CA LEU A 147 -5.76 -4.53 24.18
C LEU A 147 -6.36 -5.28 25.36
N ALA A 148 -7.69 -5.43 25.38
CA ALA A 148 -8.37 -6.29 26.34
C ALA A 148 -8.18 -7.77 25.96
N ALA A 149 -8.27 -8.68 26.94
CA ALA A 149 -8.28 -10.12 26.67
C ALA A 149 -9.35 -10.49 25.61
N GLY A 150 -8.93 -11.22 24.57
CA GLY A 150 -9.77 -11.61 23.43
C GLY A 150 -9.93 -10.53 22.34
N GLU A 151 -9.41 -9.32 22.54
CA GLU A 151 -9.47 -8.26 21.54
C GLU A 151 -8.62 -8.64 20.31
N VAL A 152 -9.25 -8.62 19.14
CA VAL A 152 -8.57 -8.90 17.87
C VAL A 152 -7.89 -7.63 17.39
N LEU A 153 -6.58 -7.72 17.17
CA LEU A 153 -5.78 -6.63 16.63
C LEU A 153 -5.90 -6.55 15.10
N VAL A 154 -5.86 -7.69 14.43
CA VAL A 154 -6.02 -7.84 12.98
C VAL A 154 -6.57 -9.23 12.65
N HIS A 155 -7.44 -9.30 11.64
CA HIS A 155 -7.97 -10.54 11.10
C HIS A 155 -7.10 -11.05 9.94
N GLU A 156 -7.06 -12.36 9.77
CA GLU A 156 -6.51 -12.99 8.56
C GLU A 156 -7.15 -12.39 7.29
N GLY A 157 -6.32 -12.07 6.30
CA GLY A 157 -6.71 -11.35 5.09
C GLY A 157 -6.81 -9.83 5.24
N GLY A 158 -6.76 -9.30 6.47
CA GLY A 158 -6.82 -7.87 6.75
C GLY A 158 -5.47 -7.16 6.61
N TYR A 159 -5.49 -5.86 6.37
CA TYR A 159 -4.29 -5.01 6.28
C TYR A 159 -3.96 -4.35 7.63
N HIS A 160 -2.71 -4.51 8.08
CA HIS A 160 -2.20 -3.85 9.28
C HIS A 160 -0.76 -3.35 9.05
N GLU A 161 -0.62 -2.17 8.43
CA GLU A 161 0.70 -1.61 8.05
C GLU A 161 1.47 -0.97 9.24
N ARG A 162 1.52 -1.64 10.39
CA ARG A 162 2.23 -1.17 11.58
C ARG A 162 3.12 -2.25 12.16
N LEU A 163 4.32 -1.85 12.60
CA LEU A 163 5.18 -2.71 13.39
C LEU A 163 4.72 -2.64 14.85
N VAL A 164 4.28 -3.77 15.39
CA VAL A 164 3.77 -3.89 16.75
C VAL A 164 4.83 -4.51 17.63
N VAL A 165 5.08 -3.92 18.79
CA VAL A 165 5.96 -4.50 19.82
C VAL A 165 5.15 -4.72 21.08
N VAL A 166 5.20 -5.94 21.62
CA VAL A 166 4.53 -6.30 22.87
C VAL A 166 5.40 -5.83 24.04
N LEU A 167 4.85 -4.95 24.88
CA LEU A 167 5.54 -4.42 26.06
C LEU A 167 5.18 -5.20 27.32
N ASP A 168 3.93 -5.66 27.41
CA ASP A 168 3.38 -6.40 28.54
C ASP A 168 2.19 -7.26 28.06
N GLY A 169 1.92 -8.36 28.76
CA GLY A 169 0.91 -9.34 28.37
C GLY A 169 1.36 -10.25 27.21
N SER A 170 0.39 -10.82 26.49
CA SER A 170 0.64 -11.77 25.41
C SER A 170 -0.41 -11.73 24.31
N LEU A 171 0.05 -11.88 23.06
CA LEU A 171 -0.79 -12.03 21.87
C LEU A 171 -0.66 -13.44 21.31
N GLU A 172 -1.67 -13.92 20.60
CA GLU A 172 -1.62 -15.15 19.81
C GLU A 172 -1.85 -14.89 18.33
N GLN A 173 -1.14 -15.65 17.49
CA GLN A 173 -1.37 -15.74 16.06
C GLN A 173 -2.13 -17.04 15.77
N THR A 174 -3.21 -16.94 15.01
CA THR A 174 -4.06 -18.09 14.64
C THR A 174 -4.40 -18.03 13.16
N ALA A 175 -4.39 -19.18 12.47
CA ALA A 175 -4.89 -19.30 11.11
C ALA A 175 -6.06 -20.29 11.06
N GLU A 176 -7.04 -20.01 10.20
CA GLU A 176 -8.12 -20.96 9.94
C GLU A 176 -7.66 -22.06 8.98
N VAL A 177 -7.82 -23.32 9.41
CA VAL A 177 -7.52 -24.50 8.60
C VAL A 177 -8.84 -25.05 8.04
N ALA A 178 -8.75 -25.76 6.91
CA ALA A 178 -9.88 -26.48 6.33
C ALA A 178 -10.67 -27.25 7.40
N GLN A 179 -12.00 -27.12 7.39
CA GLN A 179 -12.96 -27.60 8.40
C GLN A 179 -13.20 -26.69 9.64
N GLY A 180 -12.72 -25.44 9.64
CA GLY A 180 -13.07 -24.44 10.65
C GLY A 180 -12.32 -24.58 11.99
N TYR A 181 -11.28 -25.41 12.01
CA TYR A 181 -10.37 -25.49 13.16
C TYR A 181 -9.37 -24.34 13.10
N ARG A 182 -9.21 -23.61 14.21
CA ARG A 182 -8.18 -22.58 14.35
C ARG A 182 -6.91 -23.21 14.89
N ASN A 183 -5.84 -23.13 14.11
CA ASN A 183 -4.53 -23.58 14.55
C ASN A 183 -3.75 -22.40 15.15
N ARG A 184 -3.27 -22.55 16.39
CA ARG A 184 -2.42 -21.55 17.03
C ARG A 184 -1.00 -21.68 16.50
N ILE A 185 -0.54 -20.64 15.80
CA ILE A 185 0.77 -20.60 15.14
C ILE A 185 1.85 -20.23 16.16
N LEU A 186 1.65 -19.12 16.87
CA LEU A 186 2.67 -18.53 17.73
C LEU A 186 2.02 -17.75 18.88
N VAL A 187 2.70 -17.72 20.03
CA VAL A 187 2.39 -16.82 21.14
C VAL A 187 3.50 -15.78 21.25
N LEU A 188 3.12 -14.51 21.27
CA LEU A 188 3.97 -13.34 21.31
C LEU A 188 3.92 -12.71 22.71
N GLY A 189 4.98 -12.90 23.48
CA GLY A 189 5.14 -12.28 24.81
C GLY A 189 5.91 -10.96 24.78
N PRO A 190 6.22 -10.36 25.94
CA PRO A 190 6.95 -9.09 26.03
C PRO A 190 8.31 -9.15 25.33
N GLY A 191 8.63 -8.11 24.56
CA GLY A 191 9.86 -8.02 23.76
C GLY A 191 9.78 -8.69 22.38
N THR A 192 8.67 -9.36 22.07
CA THR A 192 8.38 -9.87 20.72
C THR A 192 7.61 -8.84 19.89
N PHE A 193 7.48 -9.09 18.58
CA PHE A 193 6.91 -8.15 17.62
C PHE A 193 6.06 -8.85 16.55
N HIS A 194 5.24 -8.06 15.86
CA HIS A 194 4.38 -8.47 14.74
C HIS A 194 4.26 -7.33 13.71
N GLY A 195 3.76 -7.63 12.51
CA GLY A 195 3.51 -6.65 11.45
C GLY A 195 4.76 -6.25 10.66
N HIS A 196 5.90 -6.92 10.86
CA HIS A 196 7.11 -6.69 10.05
C HIS A 196 6.89 -7.03 8.58
N MET A 197 6.05 -8.03 8.26
CA MET A 197 5.69 -8.34 6.87
C MET A 197 4.84 -7.24 6.23
N ALA A 198 3.74 -6.84 6.87
CA ALA A 198 2.86 -5.80 6.36
C ALA A 198 3.58 -4.45 6.20
N VAL A 199 4.47 -4.09 7.13
CA VAL A 199 5.31 -2.90 6.97
C VAL A 199 6.20 -3.01 5.72
N MET A 200 6.83 -4.16 5.49
CA MET A 200 7.81 -4.34 4.42
C MET A 200 7.16 -4.45 3.02
N ASN A 201 6.03 -5.15 2.87
CA ASN A 201 5.40 -5.37 1.55
C ASN A 201 4.00 -4.80 1.34
N ALA A 202 3.40 -4.11 2.33
CA ALA A 202 2.00 -3.69 2.25
C ALA A 202 1.01 -4.84 1.99
N SER A 203 1.39 -6.09 2.30
CA SER A 203 0.55 -7.27 2.14
C SER A 203 -0.52 -7.33 3.23
N ASN A 204 -1.56 -8.13 3.00
CA ASN A 204 -2.46 -8.51 4.07
C ASN A 204 -1.77 -9.48 5.04
N GLU A 205 -2.37 -9.65 6.21
CA GLU A 205 -1.91 -10.57 7.24
C GLU A 205 -2.40 -11.99 6.96
N SER A 206 -1.50 -12.96 7.01
CA SER A 206 -1.82 -14.38 6.75
C SER A 206 -2.41 -15.11 7.95
N TYR A 207 -2.70 -14.40 9.03
CA TYR A 207 -3.22 -14.96 10.27
C TYR A 207 -3.93 -13.87 11.09
N THR A 208 -4.85 -14.31 11.95
CA THR A 208 -5.51 -13.45 12.93
C THR A 208 -4.62 -13.28 14.16
N VAL A 209 -4.46 -12.04 14.63
CA VAL A 209 -3.73 -11.71 15.86
C VAL A 209 -4.70 -11.18 16.91
N SER A 210 -4.70 -11.78 18.09
CA SER A 210 -5.56 -11.37 19.20
C SER A 210 -4.84 -11.41 20.54
N ALA A 211 -5.28 -10.60 21.49
CA ALA A 211 -4.72 -10.58 22.83
C ALA A 211 -5.22 -11.77 23.67
N MET A 212 -4.31 -12.51 24.30
CA MET A 212 -4.67 -13.63 25.19
C MET A 212 -5.08 -13.15 26.58
N GLU A 213 -4.54 -12.01 26.99
CA GLU A 213 -4.78 -11.31 28.24
C GLU A 213 -4.68 -9.80 27.99
N ASP A 214 -4.98 -8.99 29.00
CA ASP A 214 -4.80 -7.53 28.89
C ASP A 214 -3.34 -7.21 28.55
N SER A 215 -3.11 -6.69 27.34
CA SER A 215 -1.77 -6.57 26.77
C SER A 215 -1.47 -5.14 26.36
N THR A 216 -0.27 -4.65 26.68
CA THR A 216 0.16 -3.31 26.29
C THR A 216 1.14 -3.41 25.13
N ILE A 217 0.83 -2.71 24.03
CA ILE A 217 1.60 -2.72 22.80
C ILE A 217 1.99 -1.31 22.38
N VAL A 218 3.08 -1.19 21.61
CA VAL A 218 3.39 0.03 20.87
C VAL A 218 3.35 -0.27 19.37
N GLU A 219 2.61 0.55 18.62
CA GLU A 219 2.43 0.45 17.17
C GLU A 219 3.22 1.56 16.47
N PHE A 220 4.21 1.18 15.67
CA PHE A 220 4.96 2.08 14.80
C PHE A 220 4.39 2.05 13.39
N ASN A 221 4.00 3.22 12.87
CA ASN A 221 3.52 3.33 11.50
C ASN A 221 4.66 3.07 10.50
N LYS A 222 4.33 2.46 9.35
CA LYS A 222 5.27 2.15 8.26
C LYS A 222 6.29 3.28 7.93
N PRO A 223 5.91 4.56 7.77
CA PRO A 223 6.88 5.62 7.49
C PRO A 223 7.96 5.80 8.58
N VAL A 224 7.59 5.59 9.85
CA VAL A 224 8.51 5.70 10.99
C VAL A 224 9.53 4.56 10.96
N VAL A 225 9.08 3.34 10.68
CA VAL A 225 9.96 2.17 10.55
C VAL A 225 10.95 2.35 9.40
N PHE A 226 10.46 2.79 8.24
CA PHE A 226 11.32 3.06 7.07
C PHE A 226 12.34 4.16 7.36
N GLN A 227 11.98 5.18 8.13
CA GLN A 227 12.93 6.21 8.55
C GLN A 227 14.01 5.62 9.46
N MET A 228 13.67 4.74 10.41
CA MET A 228 14.66 4.05 11.23
C MET A 228 15.60 3.18 10.40
N MET A 229 15.08 2.47 9.39
CA MET A 229 15.91 1.67 8.46
C MET A 229 16.91 2.51 7.68
N LYS A 230 16.52 3.72 7.25
CA LYS A 230 17.43 4.66 6.57
C LYS A 230 18.54 5.17 7.48
N GLU A 231 18.25 5.34 8.78
CA GLU A 231 19.19 5.90 9.75
C GLU A 231 20.11 4.85 10.39
N ALA A 232 19.66 3.59 10.50
CA ALA A 232 20.36 2.50 11.18
C ALA A 232 20.43 1.24 10.31
N LYS A 233 21.60 1.00 9.70
CA LYS A 233 21.84 -0.16 8.82
C LYS A 233 21.57 -1.50 9.50
N THR A 234 22.03 -1.68 10.74
CA THR A 234 21.81 -2.93 11.50
C THR A 234 20.34 -3.24 11.73
N PHE A 235 19.51 -2.20 11.93
CA PHE A 235 18.05 -2.34 12.03
C PHE A 235 17.45 -2.75 10.69
N ALA A 236 17.88 -2.12 9.59
CA ALA A 236 17.44 -2.47 8.24
C ALA A 236 17.77 -3.93 7.89
N ASP A 237 19.02 -4.36 8.15
CA ASP A 237 19.47 -5.73 7.89
C ASP A 237 18.66 -6.75 8.72
N THR A 238 18.33 -6.41 9.97
CA THR A 238 17.49 -7.24 10.85
C THR A 238 16.06 -7.35 10.32
N MET A 239 15.42 -6.24 9.98
CA MET A 239 14.07 -6.22 9.40
C MET A 239 13.99 -6.99 8.09
N GLU A 240 14.99 -6.83 7.22
CA GLU A 240 15.07 -7.57 5.96
C GLU A 240 15.26 -9.08 6.19
N SER A 241 16.09 -9.47 7.16
CA SER A 241 16.27 -10.88 7.54
C SER A 241 14.96 -11.51 8.06
N LEU A 242 14.28 -10.83 8.99
CA LEU A 242 13.01 -11.28 9.56
C LEU A 242 11.92 -11.40 8.49
N TYR A 243 11.86 -10.40 7.61
CA TYR A 243 10.97 -10.41 6.47
C TYR A 243 11.23 -11.62 5.55
N ARG A 244 12.49 -11.88 5.19
CA ARG A 244 12.87 -13.03 4.37
C ARG A 244 12.43 -14.35 5.02
N GLN A 245 12.67 -14.52 6.31
CA GLN A 245 12.29 -15.74 7.04
C GLN A 245 10.77 -15.95 7.05
N SER A 246 9.99 -14.92 7.41
CA SER A 246 8.53 -15.04 7.52
C SER A 246 7.84 -15.13 6.16
N ALA A 247 8.35 -14.43 5.14
CA ALA A 247 7.82 -14.48 3.78
C ALA A 247 7.87 -15.90 3.21
N VAL A 248 8.98 -16.62 3.36
CA VAL A 248 9.05 -17.99 2.82
C VAL A 248 8.30 -18.98 3.67
N TRP A 249 8.27 -18.82 5.00
CA TRP A 249 7.46 -19.68 5.85
C TRP A 249 5.98 -19.64 5.42
N THR A 250 5.47 -18.43 5.21
CA THR A 250 4.11 -18.19 4.73
C THR A 250 3.91 -18.83 3.36
N GLN A 251 4.83 -18.60 2.42
CA GLN A 251 4.72 -19.12 1.05
C GLN A 251 4.85 -20.64 0.95
N ALA A 252 5.73 -21.24 1.76
CA ALA A 252 5.92 -22.68 1.80
C ALA A 252 4.65 -23.39 2.28
N LYS A 253 3.89 -22.77 3.19
CA LYS A 253 2.63 -23.31 3.68
C LYS A 253 1.44 -23.06 2.75
N SER A 254 1.44 -21.97 1.99
CA SER A 254 0.38 -21.67 1.01
C SER A 254 0.57 -22.42 -0.31
N SER A 255 1.80 -22.82 -0.64
CA SER A 255 2.11 -23.57 -1.87
C SER A 255 1.66 -25.03 -1.79
N SER A 256 0.97 -25.49 -2.85
CA SER A 256 0.61 -26.90 -3.05
C SER A 256 1.81 -27.84 -3.16
N VAL A 257 2.99 -27.31 -3.49
CA VAL A 257 4.23 -28.07 -3.71
C VAL A 257 5.02 -28.22 -2.41
N PHE A 258 5.09 -27.15 -1.61
CA PHE A 258 5.94 -27.09 -0.41
C PHE A 258 5.18 -27.39 0.89
N GLY A 259 3.85 -27.35 0.89
CA GLY A 259 3.03 -27.52 2.10
C GLY A 259 3.14 -28.88 2.79
N VAL A 260 3.74 -29.88 2.12
CA VAL A 260 3.94 -31.25 2.64
C VAL A 260 5.30 -31.41 3.35
N LEU A 261 6.20 -30.42 3.24
CA LEU A 261 7.54 -30.53 3.80
C LEU A 261 7.58 -30.35 5.33
N PRO A 262 8.42 -31.12 6.04
CA PRO A 262 8.75 -30.83 7.43
C PRO A 262 9.34 -29.43 7.59
N GLU A 263 9.10 -28.81 8.74
CA GLU A 263 9.61 -27.47 9.08
C GLU A 263 11.13 -27.37 8.95
N GLU A 264 11.88 -28.42 9.34
CA GLU A 264 13.34 -28.42 9.19
C GLU A 264 13.78 -28.42 7.73
N ALA A 265 13.02 -29.05 6.83
CA ALA A 265 13.32 -29.10 5.41
C ALA A 265 13.04 -27.76 4.73
N ILE A 266 11.94 -27.08 5.12
CA ILE A 266 11.62 -25.72 4.69
C ILE A 266 12.71 -24.76 5.14
N GLN A 267 13.12 -24.81 6.41
CA GLN A 267 14.17 -23.97 6.96
C GLN A 267 15.53 -24.19 6.27
N TRP A 268 15.88 -25.45 5.99
CA TRP A 268 17.13 -25.74 5.26
C TRP A 268 17.11 -25.21 3.83
N LEU A 269 16.01 -25.42 3.09
CA LEU A 269 15.85 -24.89 1.72
C LEU A 269 15.95 -23.35 1.72
N LEU A 270 15.38 -22.75 2.76
CA LEU A 270 15.41 -21.32 3.00
C LEU A 270 16.80 -20.74 3.14
N GLU A 271 17.67 -21.39 3.92
CA GLU A 271 19.06 -20.97 4.10
C GLU A 271 19.85 -21.01 2.78
N GLN A 272 19.44 -21.85 1.83
CA GLN A 272 20.06 -21.94 0.51
C GLN A 272 19.46 -20.96 -0.52
N SER A 273 18.29 -20.39 -0.22
CA SER A 273 17.53 -19.56 -1.16
C SER A 273 17.97 -18.10 -1.13
N ARG A 274 17.72 -17.37 -2.22
CA ARG A 274 17.97 -15.92 -2.33
C ARG A 274 16.68 -15.17 -2.61
N PHE A 275 16.52 -13.99 -2.04
CA PHE A 275 15.42 -13.09 -2.37
C PHE A 275 15.86 -12.08 -3.42
N GLU A 276 15.06 -11.93 -4.46
CA GLU A 276 15.33 -11.00 -5.55
C GLU A 276 14.14 -10.08 -5.77
N ILE A 277 14.39 -8.78 -5.76
CA ILE A 277 13.40 -7.75 -6.10
C ILE A 277 13.66 -7.35 -7.55
N LEU A 278 12.66 -7.56 -8.40
CA LEU A 278 12.69 -7.25 -9.82
C LEU A 278 11.97 -5.92 -10.07
N LYS A 279 12.61 -5.05 -10.87
CA LYS A 279 11.95 -3.84 -11.39
C LYS A 279 11.09 -4.18 -12.61
N PRO A 280 10.06 -3.37 -12.93
CA PRO A 280 9.37 -3.49 -14.22
C PRO A 280 10.35 -3.51 -15.40
N GLY A 281 10.16 -4.45 -16.32
CA GLY A 281 11.02 -4.73 -17.47
C GLY A 281 12.30 -5.54 -17.17
N GLN A 282 12.57 -5.90 -15.91
CA GLN A 282 13.74 -6.70 -15.56
C GLN A 282 13.51 -8.17 -15.92
N VAL A 283 14.37 -8.71 -16.79
CA VAL A 283 14.36 -10.11 -17.19
C VAL A 283 14.95 -10.98 -16.07
N LEU A 284 14.20 -12.02 -15.68
CA LEU A 284 14.61 -13.02 -14.69
C LEU A 284 15.51 -14.09 -15.31
N TYR A 285 15.08 -14.64 -16.45
CA TYR A 285 15.87 -15.53 -17.30
C TYR A 285 15.37 -15.47 -18.74
N ARG A 286 16.22 -15.81 -19.71
CA ARG A 286 15.90 -15.83 -21.14
C ARG A 286 15.66 -17.24 -21.64
N GLU A 287 14.91 -17.32 -22.74
CA GLU A 287 14.85 -18.54 -23.53
C GLU A 287 16.27 -19.00 -23.90
N ASN A 288 16.53 -20.29 -23.73
CA ASN A 288 17.81 -20.99 -23.90
C ASN A 288 18.87 -20.73 -22.82
N ASP A 289 18.58 -19.94 -21.78
CA ASP A 289 19.48 -19.84 -20.63
C ASP A 289 19.61 -21.21 -19.93
N PRO A 290 20.78 -21.50 -19.33
CA PRO A 290 21.01 -22.78 -18.64
C PRO A 290 20.16 -22.91 -17.36
N PRO A 291 19.75 -24.13 -16.99
CA PRO A 291 18.89 -24.38 -15.83
C PRO A 291 19.67 -24.31 -14.51
N GLN A 292 19.74 -23.12 -13.90
CA GLN A 292 20.50 -22.93 -12.65
C GLN A 292 19.61 -22.76 -11.41
N THR A 293 18.41 -22.23 -11.60
CA THR A 293 17.59 -21.73 -10.50
C THR A 293 16.12 -21.94 -10.79
N MET A 294 15.39 -22.41 -9.78
CA MET A 294 13.93 -22.38 -9.74
C MET A 294 13.51 -21.13 -8.98
N TYR A 295 12.42 -20.49 -9.39
CA TYR A 295 11.90 -19.29 -8.74
C TYR A 295 10.46 -19.51 -8.28
N LEU A 296 10.16 -19.04 -7.08
CA LEU A 296 8.81 -18.94 -6.54
C LEU A 296 8.42 -17.47 -6.50
N VAL A 297 7.32 -17.13 -7.19
CA VAL A 297 6.79 -15.76 -7.21
C VAL A 297 6.03 -15.54 -5.91
N ARG A 298 6.40 -14.48 -5.19
CA ARG A 298 5.80 -14.12 -3.91
C ARG A 298 5.02 -12.81 -3.95
N ASP A 299 5.30 -11.99 -4.96
CA ASP A 299 4.56 -10.76 -5.19
C ASP A 299 4.83 -10.24 -6.62
N GLY A 300 3.86 -9.55 -7.19
CA GLY A 300 3.92 -8.98 -8.53
C GLY A 300 3.58 -9.95 -9.66
N PHE A 301 3.76 -9.47 -10.88
CA PHE A 301 3.41 -10.17 -12.12
C PHE A 301 4.62 -10.34 -13.03
N LEU A 302 4.90 -11.57 -13.42
CA LEU A 302 5.95 -11.91 -14.39
C LEU A 302 5.32 -12.34 -15.72
N LYS A 303 5.77 -11.75 -16.82
CA LYS A 303 5.43 -12.12 -18.20
C LYS A 303 6.29 -13.27 -18.67
N VAL A 304 5.66 -14.29 -19.24
CA VAL A 304 6.35 -15.41 -19.91
C VAL A 304 6.19 -15.25 -21.41
N SER A 305 7.28 -15.15 -22.15
CA SER A 305 7.25 -14.91 -23.59
C SER A 305 8.26 -15.78 -24.35
N ARG A 306 7.99 -15.99 -25.63
CA ARG A 306 8.87 -16.74 -26.52
C ARG A 306 9.00 -16.04 -27.87
N HIS A 307 10.19 -16.08 -28.45
CA HIS A 307 10.43 -15.48 -29.75
C HIS A 307 10.14 -16.47 -30.89
N PHE A 308 9.35 -16.04 -31.87
CA PHE A 308 9.08 -16.76 -33.11
C PHE A 308 9.53 -15.90 -34.30
N GLY A 309 10.79 -16.03 -34.69
CA GLY A 309 11.40 -15.13 -35.68
C GLY A 309 11.61 -13.73 -35.07
N GLU A 310 11.06 -12.70 -35.71
CA GLU A 310 11.13 -11.31 -35.22
C GLU A 310 9.98 -10.93 -34.26
N ARG A 311 9.00 -11.80 -34.04
CA ARG A 311 7.85 -11.52 -33.18
C ARG A 311 8.02 -12.20 -31.82
N GLU A 312 7.88 -11.42 -30.75
CA GLU A 312 7.69 -11.93 -29.40
C GLU A 312 6.23 -12.34 -29.21
N ARG A 313 5.99 -13.51 -28.61
CA ARG A 313 4.65 -13.98 -28.26
C ARG A 313 4.61 -14.27 -26.77
N VAL A 314 3.69 -13.61 -26.07
CA VAL A 314 3.39 -13.92 -24.67
C VAL A 314 2.67 -15.28 -24.61
N LEU A 315 3.13 -16.14 -23.71
CA LEU A 315 2.59 -17.49 -23.50
C LEU A 315 1.69 -17.56 -22.27
N GLN A 316 2.05 -16.88 -21.18
CA GLN A 316 1.28 -16.79 -19.94
C GLN A 316 1.89 -15.73 -19.00
N TYR A 317 1.30 -15.58 -17.81
CA TYR A 317 1.86 -14.78 -16.72
C TYR A 317 1.96 -15.61 -15.44
N PHE A 318 2.95 -15.30 -14.60
CA PHE A 318 3.07 -15.82 -13.25
C PHE A 318 2.76 -14.74 -12.22
N ARG A 319 2.14 -15.13 -11.11
CA ARG A 319 1.75 -14.27 -9.97
C ARG A 319 2.11 -14.92 -8.64
N ASP A 320 1.79 -14.27 -7.52
CA ASP A 320 1.98 -14.85 -6.19
C ASP A 320 1.50 -16.31 -6.09
N GLY A 321 2.39 -17.17 -5.59
CA GLY A 321 2.17 -18.61 -5.48
C GLY A 321 2.75 -19.43 -6.64
N ASP A 322 2.94 -18.82 -7.81
CA ASP A 322 3.38 -19.54 -8.99
C ASP A 322 4.87 -19.88 -8.96
N VAL A 323 5.20 -21.00 -9.60
CA VAL A 323 6.56 -21.51 -9.73
C VAL A 323 7.03 -21.38 -11.18
N CYS A 324 8.22 -20.81 -11.39
CA CYS A 324 8.86 -20.73 -12.69
C CYS A 324 10.30 -21.27 -12.67
N GLY A 325 10.81 -21.66 -13.85
CA GLY A 325 12.13 -22.28 -14.00
C GLY A 325 12.26 -23.73 -13.48
N ALA A 326 11.26 -24.28 -12.78
CA ALA A 326 11.32 -25.62 -12.20
C ALA A 326 11.59 -26.73 -13.24
N GLY A 327 10.85 -26.75 -14.36
CA GLY A 327 11.03 -27.75 -15.42
C GLY A 327 12.46 -27.79 -15.98
N ALA A 328 13.04 -26.61 -16.22
CA ALA A 328 14.42 -26.47 -16.68
C ALA A 328 15.40 -27.16 -15.71
N VAL A 329 15.26 -26.92 -14.41
CA VAL A 329 16.10 -27.52 -13.35
C VAL A 329 15.87 -29.03 -13.22
N LEU A 330 14.60 -29.47 -13.20
CA LEU A 330 14.22 -30.86 -12.97
C LEU A 330 14.61 -31.79 -14.13
N PHE A 331 14.42 -31.31 -15.37
CA PHE A 331 14.73 -32.07 -16.57
C PHE A 331 16.14 -31.81 -17.09
N ASN A 332 16.88 -30.90 -16.44
CA ASN A 332 18.21 -30.45 -16.84
C ASN A 332 18.25 -30.01 -18.32
N GLN A 333 17.30 -29.16 -18.69
CA GLN A 333 17.16 -28.60 -20.03
C GLN A 333 17.20 -27.07 -19.98
N PRO A 334 17.63 -26.38 -21.06
CA PRO A 334 17.56 -24.92 -21.13
C PRO A 334 16.15 -24.39 -20.93
N HIS A 335 16.03 -23.16 -20.43
CA HIS A 335 14.74 -22.49 -20.31
C HIS A 335 14.02 -22.40 -21.66
N THR A 336 12.75 -22.78 -21.71
CA THR A 336 11.95 -22.85 -22.96
C THR A 336 11.27 -21.53 -23.34
N ALA A 337 11.34 -20.53 -22.45
CA ALA A 337 10.75 -19.21 -22.60
C ALA A 337 11.58 -18.17 -21.83
N THR A 338 11.40 -16.90 -22.18
CA THR A 338 11.89 -15.75 -21.42
C THR A 338 10.86 -15.40 -20.34
N VAL A 339 11.32 -15.04 -19.15
CA VAL A 339 10.48 -14.52 -18.08
C VAL A 339 10.99 -13.15 -17.64
N GLU A 340 10.11 -12.16 -17.60
CA GLU A 340 10.42 -10.79 -17.20
C GLU A 340 9.37 -10.20 -16.26
N ALA A 341 9.77 -9.29 -15.40
CA ALA A 341 8.85 -8.64 -14.46
C ALA A 341 8.03 -7.54 -15.16
N ASN A 342 6.71 -7.66 -15.15
CA ASN A 342 5.81 -6.60 -15.65
C ASN A 342 5.59 -5.52 -14.59
N THR A 343 5.46 -5.92 -13.33
CA THR A 343 5.38 -5.00 -12.18
C THR A 343 6.65 -5.10 -11.33
N ARG A 344 6.80 -4.22 -10.33
CA ARG A 344 7.73 -4.51 -9.22
C ARG A 344 7.32 -5.88 -8.67
N SER A 345 8.25 -6.82 -8.63
CA SER A 345 7.97 -8.21 -8.30
C SER A 345 9.02 -8.73 -7.33
N GLU A 346 8.63 -9.64 -6.46
CA GLU A 346 9.53 -10.29 -5.52
C GLU A 346 9.50 -11.80 -5.72
N VAL A 347 10.68 -12.38 -5.90
CA VAL A 347 10.85 -13.81 -6.15
C VAL A 347 11.83 -14.42 -5.16
N ILE A 348 11.58 -15.69 -4.82
CA ILE A 348 12.50 -16.52 -4.05
C ILE A 348 13.22 -17.43 -5.05
N ALA A 349 14.51 -17.17 -5.24
CA ALA A 349 15.41 -17.94 -6.07
C ALA A 349 15.98 -19.13 -5.29
N ILE A 350 15.60 -20.34 -5.70
CA ILE A 350 16.07 -21.61 -5.14
C ILE A 350 17.12 -22.21 -6.09
N PRO A 351 18.39 -22.32 -5.67
CA PRO A 351 19.43 -22.96 -6.47
C PRO A 351 19.08 -24.41 -6.83
N GLY A 352 19.37 -24.82 -8.07
CA GLY A 352 18.97 -26.14 -8.56
C GLY A 352 19.65 -27.30 -7.82
N ASP A 353 20.86 -27.13 -7.32
CA ASP A 353 21.54 -28.10 -6.46
C ASP A 353 20.84 -28.26 -5.10
N ALA A 354 20.41 -27.15 -4.50
CA ALA A 354 19.63 -27.16 -3.27
C ALA A 354 18.26 -27.84 -3.47
N LEU A 355 17.56 -27.53 -4.56
CA LEU A 355 16.31 -28.19 -4.94
C LEU A 355 16.51 -29.70 -5.13
N ASN A 356 17.51 -30.11 -5.92
CA ASN A 356 17.78 -31.52 -6.17
C ASN A 356 18.11 -32.28 -4.87
N ALA A 357 18.90 -31.70 -3.97
CA ALA A 357 19.19 -32.27 -2.66
C ALA A 357 17.92 -32.46 -1.81
N LEU A 358 16.98 -31.51 -1.85
CA LEU A 358 15.69 -31.61 -1.18
C LEU A 358 14.81 -32.71 -1.78
N LEU A 359 14.72 -32.78 -3.10
CA LEU A 359 13.90 -33.76 -3.82
C LEU A 359 14.42 -35.19 -3.66
N HIS A 360 15.74 -35.37 -3.54
CA HIS A 360 16.34 -36.66 -3.21
C HIS A 360 15.91 -37.20 -1.83
N ARG A 361 15.69 -36.29 -0.86
CA ARG A 361 15.23 -36.65 0.49
C ARG A 361 13.71 -36.79 0.58
N ASN A 362 12.97 -36.28 -0.41
CA ASN A 362 11.50 -36.24 -0.42
C ASN A 362 10.93 -36.75 -1.76
N PRO A 363 10.93 -38.08 -2.01
CA PRO A 363 10.53 -38.65 -3.31
C PRO A 363 9.08 -38.33 -3.71
N GLN A 364 8.15 -38.27 -2.75
CA GLN A 364 6.75 -37.94 -3.02
C GLN A 364 6.61 -36.51 -3.60
N MET A 365 7.31 -35.54 -3.01
CA MET A 365 7.36 -34.17 -3.51
C MET A 365 7.99 -34.11 -4.90
N ARG A 366 9.08 -34.87 -5.13
CA ARG A 366 9.72 -34.95 -6.44
C ARG A 366 8.74 -35.40 -7.52
N ASP A 367 7.98 -36.47 -7.24
CA ASP A 367 7.06 -37.02 -8.23
C ASP A 367 5.91 -36.04 -8.53
N GLN A 368 5.40 -35.34 -7.51
CA GLN A 368 4.39 -34.28 -7.68
C GLN A 368 4.94 -33.09 -8.50
N LEU A 369 6.09 -32.54 -8.11
CA LEU A 369 6.69 -31.40 -8.76
C LEU A 369 7.10 -31.70 -10.21
N MET A 370 7.56 -32.93 -10.49
CA MET A 370 7.83 -33.40 -11.85
C MET A 370 6.55 -33.46 -12.69
N ALA A 371 5.46 -33.98 -12.14
CA ALA A 371 4.18 -34.05 -12.85
C ALA A 371 3.62 -32.66 -13.17
N GLU A 372 3.63 -31.74 -12.20
CA GLU A 372 3.20 -30.35 -12.40
C GLU A 372 4.08 -29.62 -13.42
N SER A 373 5.40 -29.78 -13.33
CA SER A 373 6.35 -29.15 -14.27
C SER A 373 6.19 -29.69 -15.69
N GLN A 374 5.94 -31.01 -15.84
CA GLN A 374 5.69 -31.61 -17.15
C GLN A 374 4.39 -31.08 -17.77
N GLN A 375 3.33 -30.93 -16.97
CA GLN A 375 2.06 -30.36 -17.45
C GLN A 375 2.24 -28.90 -17.88
N ALA A 376 2.96 -28.10 -17.09
CA ALA A 376 3.27 -26.71 -17.44
C ALA A 376 4.10 -26.59 -18.73
N GLU A 377 5.14 -27.42 -18.90
CA GLU A 377 5.92 -27.44 -20.14
C GLU A 377 5.09 -27.86 -21.35
N GLN A 378 4.23 -28.86 -21.20
CA GLN A 378 3.34 -29.31 -22.27
C GLN A 378 2.33 -28.20 -22.64
N TYR A 379 1.79 -27.48 -21.65
CA TYR A 379 0.92 -26.32 -21.88
C TYR A 379 1.65 -25.24 -22.69
N LEU A 380 2.84 -24.82 -22.23
CA LEU A 380 3.66 -23.82 -22.93
C LEU A 380 4.01 -24.25 -24.35
N TYR A 381 4.37 -25.52 -24.56
CA TYR A 381 4.61 -26.08 -25.90
C TYR A 381 3.37 -26.01 -26.78
N ASN A 382 2.20 -26.39 -26.26
CA ASN A 382 0.94 -26.36 -27.00
C ASN A 382 0.52 -24.93 -27.35
N VAL A 383 0.63 -23.98 -26.42
CA VAL A 383 0.32 -22.56 -26.68
C VAL A 383 1.25 -22.00 -27.74
N ALA A 384 2.55 -22.28 -27.62
CA ALA A 384 3.58 -21.92 -28.61
C ALA A 384 3.26 -22.43 -30.02
N HIS A 385 2.81 -23.68 -30.16
CA HIS A 385 2.60 -24.37 -31.44
C HIS A 385 1.14 -24.40 -31.90
N SER A 386 0.22 -23.79 -31.15
CA SER A 386 -1.18 -23.66 -31.54
C SER A 386 -1.32 -22.75 -32.76
N ASN A 387 -1.94 -23.28 -33.82
CA ASN A 387 -2.28 -22.52 -35.05
C ASN A 387 -3.44 -21.52 -34.85
N ALA A 388 -4.09 -21.51 -33.67
CA ALA A 388 -5.29 -20.73 -33.40
C ALA A 388 -5.10 -19.20 -33.43
N LEU A 389 -3.85 -18.71 -33.50
CA LEU A 389 -3.53 -17.29 -33.60
C LEU A 389 -2.76 -16.93 -34.89
N ARG A 390 -2.70 -17.84 -35.88
CA ARG A 390 -2.07 -17.59 -37.20
C ARG A 390 -3.00 -16.96 -38.24
N THR A 391 -4.01 -16.20 -37.85
CA THR A 391 -4.78 -15.43 -38.83
C THR A 391 -4.06 -14.11 -39.11
N ASP A 392 -3.18 -14.14 -40.12
CA ASP A 392 -2.73 -12.96 -40.89
C ASP A 392 -3.88 -12.32 -41.71
N ASP A 393 -5.14 -12.47 -41.30
CA ASP A 393 -6.36 -11.87 -41.88
C ASP A 393 -7.07 -10.90 -40.90
N SER A 394 -6.37 -10.41 -39.88
CA SER A 394 -6.92 -9.59 -38.79
C SER A 394 -6.95 -8.08 -39.08
N ALA A 395 -7.42 -7.68 -40.26
CA ALA A 395 -7.86 -6.28 -40.44
C ALA A 395 -9.21 -6.02 -39.74
N HIS A 396 -10.01 -7.05 -39.43
CA HIS A 396 -11.40 -6.89 -38.96
C HIS A 396 -11.83 -7.79 -37.79
N ALA A 397 -10.93 -8.58 -37.18
CA ALA A 397 -11.26 -9.45 -36.03
C ALA A 397 -10.57 -9.04 -34.72
N SER A 398 -9.80 -7.94 -34.73
CA SER A 398 -8.98 -7.45 -33.61
C SER A 398 -9.73 -6.54 -32.63
N ASP A 399 -10.97 -6.15 -32.90
CA ASP A 399 -11.69 -5.16 -32.06
C ASP A 399 -12.30 -5.71 -30.75
N HIS A 400 -12.39 -7.03 -30.58
CA HIS A 400 -13.09 -7.65 -29.44
C HIS A 400 -12.19 -8.46 -28.50
N LEU A 401 -10.88 -8.48 -28.69
CA LEU A 401 -9.95 -9.21 -27.85
C LEU A 401 -9.29 -8.29 -26.83
N ILE A 402 -9.70 -8.38 -25.58
CA ILE A 402 -8.99 -7.74 -24.47
C ILE A 402 -7.77 -8.62 -24.19
N SER A 403 -6.57 -8.13 -24.53
CA SER A 403 -5.33 -8.80 -24.18
C SER A 403 -5.01 -8.55 -22.69
N LEU A 404 -4.66 -9.61 -21.97
CA LEU A 404 -4.15 -9.51 -20.61
C LEU A 404 -2.91 -8.60 -20.53
N GLU A 405 -2.11 -8.58 -21.60
CA GLU A 405 -0.98 -7.66 -21.77
C GLU A 405 -1.39 -6.20 -21.67
N GLY A 406 -2.43 -5.77 -22.39
CA GLY A 406 -2.92 -4.39 -22.30
C GLY A 406 -3.45 -4.05 -20.91
N LEU A 407 -4.12 -4.98 -20.24
CA LEU A 407 -4.60 -4.78 -18.85
C LEU A 407 -3.44 -4.62 -17.86
N LEU A 408 -2.34 -5.32 -18.08
CA LEU A 408 -1.13 -5.23 -17.27
C LEU A 408 -0.37 -3.92 -17.51
N GLU A 409 -0.15 -3.55 -18.77
CA GLU A 409 0.52 -2.30 -19.15
C GLU A 409 -0.19 -1.08 -18.57
N GLU A 410 -1.52 -1.10 -18.59
CA GLU A 410 -2.35 -0.02 -18.05
C GLU A 410 -2.57 -0.12 -16.53
N GLY A 411 -1.94 -1.12 -15.87
CA GLY A 411 -1.98 -1.33 -14.43
C GLY A 411 -3.37 -1.66 -13.88
N VAL A 412 -4.27 -2.22 -14.69
CA VAL A 412 -5.63 -2.60 -14.26
C VAL A 412 -5.54 -3.70 -13.21
N VAL A 413 -4.70 -4.71 -13.42
CA VAL A 413 -4.53 -5.85 -12.51
C VAL A 413 -3.93 -5.48 -11.14
N GLN A 414 -3.37 -4.28 -11.00
CA GLN A 414 -2.85 -3.79 -9.72
C GLN A 414 -3.98 -3.35 -8.77
N GLY A 415 -5.22 -3.23 -9.28
CA GLY A 415 -6.40 -2.90 -8.49
C GLY A 415 -7.02 -4.13 -7.84
N SER A 416 -7.49 -3.99 -6.60
CA SER A 416 -8.35 -4.99 -5.96
C SER A 416 -9.81 -4.82 -6.35
N GLU A 417 -10.24 -3.58 -6.65
CA GLU A 417 -11.64 -3.23 -6.90
C GLU A 417 -11.74 -2.22 -8.06
N VAL A 418 -11.95 -2.73 -9.28
CA VAL A 418 -11.98 -1.92 -10.50
C VAL A 418 -13.41 -1.72 -10.97
N LEU A 419 -13.78 -0.46 -11.23
CA LEU A 419 -15.05 -0.14 -11.89
C LEU A 419 -14.91 -0.42 -13.39
N LEU A 420 -15.87 -1.15 -13.93
CA LEU A 420 -15.96 -1.53 -15.33
C LEU A 420 -17.34 -1.10 -15.87
N ILE A 421 -17.38 -0.53 -17.08
CA ILE A 421 -18.61 -0.18 -17.78
C ILE A 421 -18.61 -0.85 -19.15
N ASN A 422 -19.57 -1.75 -19.41
CA ASN A 422 -19.78 -2.30 -20.74
C ASN A 422 -20.46 -1.26 -21.64
N THR A 423 -19.71 -0.72 -22.60
CA THR A 423 -20.18 0.31 -23.54
C THR A 423 -21.11 -0.22 -24.62
N ALA A 424 -21.15 -1.54 -24.89
CA ALA A 424 -22.14 -2.13 -25.81
C ALA A 424 -23.57 -2.06 -25.24
N VAL A 425 -23.71 -2.07 -23.90
CA VAL A 425 -25.01 -2.00 -23.20
C VAL A 425 -25.27 -0.60 -22.62
N CYS A 426 -24.22 0.19 -22.36
CA CYS A 426 -24.33 1.50 -21.76
C CYS A 426 -25.12 2.49 -22.65
N THR A 427 -26.16 3.10 -22.09
CA THR A 427 -26.97 4.13 -22.77
C THR A 427 -26.38 5.53 -22.71
N ASN A 428 -25.19 5.68 -22.13
CA ASN A 428 -24.51 6.97 -21.94
C ASN A 428 -25.28 8.01 -21.07
N CYS A 429 -26.25 7.58 -20.26
CA CYS A 429 -27.16 8.46 -19.49
C CYS A 429 -26.54 9.26 -18.33
N ASN A 430 -25.27 9.02 -17.97
CA ASN A 430 -24.54 9.67 -16.86
C ASN A 430 -25.01 9.36 -15.42
N ASN A 431 -26.06 8.56 -15.24
CA ASN A 431 -26.61 8.24 -13.91
C ASN A 431 -25.56 7.77 -12.88
N CYS A 432 -24.54 7.01 -13.31
CA CYS A 432 -23.50 6.52 -12.42
C CYS A 432 -22.64 7.65 -11.80
N VAL A 433 -22.39 8.71 -12.57
CA VAL A 433 -21.64 9.91 -12.12
C VAL A 433 -22.54 10.74 -11.21
N ASP A 434 -23.77 11.02 -11.65
CA ASP A 434 -24.71 11.88 -10.93
C ASP A 434 -25.15 11.25 -9.59
N ALA A 435 -25.27 9.92 -9.53
CA ALA A 435 -25.56 9.22 -8.28
C ALA A 435 -24.38 9.28 -7.30
N CYS A 436 -23.15 9.20 -7.80
CA CYS A 436 -21.96 9.34 -6.97
C CYS A 436 -21.85 10.75 -6.38
N GLU A 437 -22.03 11.78 -7.22
CA GLU A 437 -22.00 13.17 -6.76
C GLU A 437 -23.09 13.46 -5.73
N ARG A 438 -24.34 13.05 -5.98
CA ARG A 438 -25.43 13.22 -5.02
C ARG A 438 -25.16 12.56 -3.67
N ARG A 439 -24.53 11.38 -3.66
CA ARG A 439 -24.23 10.65 -2.42
C ARG A 439 -23.08 11.26 -1.63
N HIS A 440 -22.11 11.88 -2.31
CA HIS A 440 -20.81 12.21 -1.71
C HIS A 440 -20.41 13.68 -1.83
N GLY A 441 -21.27 14.53 -2.39
CA GLY A 441 -21.05 15.97 -2.62
C GLY A 441 -20.15 16.30 -3.81
N TYR A 442 -19.30 15.37 -4.24
CA TYR A 442 -18.49 15.47 -5.45
C TYR A 442 -18.51 14.12 -6.17
N SER A 443 -18.51 14.14 -7.51
CA SER A 443 -18.28 12.90 -8.23
C SER A 443 -16.87 12.38 -7.97
N ARG A 444 -16.81 11.09 -7.62
CA ARG A 444 -15.59 10.32 -7.38
C ARG A 444 -15.23 9.42 -8.57
N LEU A 445 -15.99 9.51 -9.66
CA LEU A 445 -15.69 8.85 -10.92
C LEU A 445 -15.94 9.78 -12.12
N TYR A 446 -15.24 9.52 -13.21
CA TYR A 446 -15.49 10.13 -14.52
C TYR A 446 -15.54 9.03 -15.59
N ARG A 447 -16.45 9.16 -16.55
CA ARG A 447 -16.61 8.17 -17.64
C ARG A 447 -15.58 8.34 -18.78
N GLY A 448 -14.45 8.99 -18.50
CA GLY A 448 -13.25 8.90 -19.32
C GLY A 448 -12.30 7.87 -18.70
N GLY A 449 -11.35 7.34 -19.46
CA GLY A 449 -10.41 6.34 -18.95
C GLY A 449 -9.97 5.40 -20.06
N LEU A 450 -9.47 4.24 -19.64
CA LEU A 450 -8.99 3.21 -20.56
C LEU A 450 -10.18 2.50 -21.23
N GLN A 451 -10.21 2.49 -22.56
CA GLN A 451 -11.20 1.78 -23.35
C GLN A 451 -10.53 0.60 -24.06
N MET A 452 -11.09 -0.61 -23.89
CA MET A 452 -10.65 -1.83 -24.55
C MET A 452 -11.86 -2.55 -25.15
N GLY A 453 -12.02 -2.45 -26.47
CA GLY A 453 -13.24 -2.94 -27.15
C GLY A 453 -14.48 -2.28 -26.53
N ASP A 454 -15.44 -3.11 -26.09
CA ASP A 454 -16.67 -2.66 -25.44
C ASP A 454 -16.54 -2.46 -23.91
N LEU A 455 -15.34 -2.51 -23.35
CA LEU A 455 -15.11 -2.33 -21.92
C LEU A 455 -14.41 -1.00 -21.64
N LEU A 456 -15.10 -0.15 -20.87
CA LEU A 456 -14.55 1.09 -20.33
C LEU A 456 -14.13 0.87 -18.88
N PHE A 457 -12.88 1.18 -18.59
CA PHE A 457 -12.33 1.31 -17.24
C PHE A 457 -12.30 2.81 -16.89
N PRO A 458 -13.39 3.38 -16.33
CA PRO A 458 -13.48 4.79 -16.02
C PRO A 458 -12.42 5.23 -15.01
N THR A 459 -12.13 6.53 -14.99
CA THR A 459 -11.33 7.20 -13.97
C THR A 459 -12.08 7.12 -12.64
N ALA A 460 -11.81 6.06 -11.89
CA ALA A 460 -12.27 5.80 -10.54
C ALA A 460 -11.17 5.03 -9.80
N CYS A 461 -11.01 5.29 -8.50
CA CYS A 461 -9.97 4.61 -7.72
C CYS A 461 -10.09 3.08 -7.85
N ARG A 462 -8.94 2.43 -8.05
CA ARG A 462 -8.77 0.98 -8.22
C ARG A 462 -8.43 0.23 -6.93
N HIS A 463 -8.24 0.96 -5.82
CA HIS A 463 -7.85 0.39 -4.51
C HIS A 463 -6.64 -0.53 -4.64
N CYS A 464 -5.55 0.01 -5.17
CA CYS A 464 -4.39 -0.79 -5.56
C CYS A 464 -3.80 -1.58 -4.39
N GLU A 465 -3.27 -2.75 -4.71
CA GLU A 465 -2.58 -3.61 -3.75
C GLU A 465 -1.29 -2.96 -3.22
N ASP A 466 -0.50 -2.34 -4.12
CA ASP A 466 0.65 -1.48 -3.79
C ASP A 466 0.33 0.00 -4.11
N PRO A 467 -0.33 0.73 -3.20
CA PRO A 467 -0.80 2.08 -3.45
C PRO A 467 0.28 3.14 -3.22
N VAL A 468 0.85 3.65 -4.32
CA VAL A 468 1.76 4.82 -4.34
C VAL A 468 1.17 6.05 -3.62
N CYS A 469 -0.16 6.18 -3.62
CA CYS A 469 -0.86 7.30 -3.00
C CYS A 469 -0.80 7.31 -1.46
N LEU A 470 -0.48 6.18 -0.80
CA LEU A 470 -0.32 6.11 0.66
C LEU A 470 0.97 6.75 1.19
N MET A 471 1.85 7.26 0.32
CA MET A 471 3.01 8.07 0.72
C MET A 471 2.64 9.48 1.25
N CYS A 472 1.44 9.62 1.82
CA CYS A 472 0.94 10.85 2.39
C CYS A 472 1.56 11.09 3.76
N SER A 473 2.28 12.20 3.91
CA SER A 473 3.01 12.53 5.14
C SER A 473 2.12 13.01 6.30
N VAL A 474 0.80 13.12 6.08
CA VAL A 474 -0.17 13.60 7.08
C VAL A 474 -1.26 12.59 7.41
N ASN A 475 -1.18 11.36 6.90
CA ASN A 475 -2.26 10.38 7.03
C ASN A 475 -3.62 10.93 6.54
N GLY A 476 -3.58 11.78 5.50
CA GLY A 476 -4.77 12.32 4.83
C GLY A 476 -5.41 11.34 3.85
N ILE A 477 -4.72 10.25 3.57
CA ILE A 477 -5.20 9.06 2.89
C ILE A 477 -4.63 7.86 3.63
N VAL A 478 -5.49 6.88 3.92
CA VAL A 478 -5.18 5.70 4.74
C VAL A 478 -5.76 4.47 4.08
N ARG A 479 -5.23 3.30 4.44
CA ARG A 479 -5.83 2.00 4.11
C ARG A 479 -6.49 1.44 5.36
N GLU A 480 -7.75 1.07 5.24
CA GLU A 480 -8.52 0.40 6.27
C GLU A 480 -8.20 -1.11 6.28
N PRO A 481 -8.54 -1.84 7.36
CA PRO A 481 -8.22 -3.26 7.48
C PRO A 481 -8.81 -4.15 6.39
N ASP A 482 -9.95 -3.78 5.80
CA ASP A 482 -10.57 -4.48 4.68
C ASP A 482 -9.88 -4.22 3.33
N GLY A 483 -8.84 -3.38 3.32
CA GLY A 483 -8.10 -2.99 2.12
C GLY A 483 -8.64 -1.72 1.47
N GLU A 484 -9.74 -1.15 1.96
CA GLU A 484 -10.28 0.10 1.44
C GLU A 484 -9.29 1.24 1.66
N ILE A 485 -8.85 1.90 0.59
CA ILE A 485 -8.07 3.12 0.70
C ILE A 485 -9.07 4.28 0.76
N ARG A 486 -8.97 5.18 1.73
CA ARG A 486 -9.87 6.35 1.82
C ARG A 486 -9.14 7.64 2.17
N ILE A 487 -9.76 8.76 1.79
CA ILE A 487 -9.32 10.08 2.24
C ILE A 487 -9.86 10.30 3.65
N VAL A 488 -9.01 10.78 4.56
CA VAL A 488 -9.41 11.26 5.89
C VAL A 488 -9.54 12.78 5.81
N PRO A 489 -10.77 13.34 5.73
CA PRO A 489 -10.96 14.76 5.46
C PRO A 489 -10.29 15.66 6.49
N ASP A 490 -10.28 15.28 7.75
CA ASP A 490 -9.72 16.10 8.84
C ASP A 490 -8.18 16.19 8.78
N ASN A 491 -7.53 15.14 8.28
CA ASN A 491 -6.08 15.09 8.11
C ASN A 491 -5.61 15.69 6.77
N CYS A 492 -6.50 15.80 5.78
CA CYS A 492 -6.14 16.26 4.45
C CYS A 492 -5.83 17.77 4.43
N ILE A 493 -4.56 18.14 4.32
CA ILE A 493 -4.13 19.54 4.21
C ILE A 493 -4.24 20.14 2.79
N GLY A 494 -4.71 19.35 1.81
CA GLY A 494 -4.94 19.84 0.44
C GLY A 494 -3.69 20.06 -0.41
N CYS A 495 -2.57 19.39 -0.11
CA CYS A 495 -1.30 19.56 -0.85
C CYS A 495 -1.32 18.98 -2.28
N GLY A 496 -2.15 17.97 -2.56
CA GLY A 496 -2.25 17.38 -3.91
C GLY A 496 -1.20 16.32 -4.26
N ALA A 497 -0.21 16.05 -3.41
CA ALA A 497 0.84 15.07 -3.71
C ALA A 497 0.32 13.66 -4.01
N CYS A 498 -0.80 13.23 -3.39
CA CYS A 498 -1.44 11.96 -3.71
C CYS A 498 -2.06 11.95 -5.11
N ALA A 499 -2.60 13.08 -5.57
CA ALA A 499 -3.18 13.22 -6.91
C ALA A 499 -2.10 13.17 -7.99
N GLU A 500 -0.99 13.88 -7.80
CA GLU A 500 0.15 13.87 -8.73
C GLU A 500 0.81 12.49 -8.84
N ARG A 501 0.83 11.71 -7.75
CA ARG A 501 1.44 10.38 -7.70
C ARG A 501 0.53 9.26 -8.21
N CYS A 502 -0.76 9.51 -8.41
CA CYS A 502 -1.66 8.49 -8.91
C CYS A 502 -1.40 8.28 -10.41
N PRO A 503 -0.82 7.14 -10.84
CA PRO A 503 -0.45 6.94 -12.24
C PRO A 503 -1.66 6.91 -13.18
N TYR A 504 -2.86 6.67 -12.63
CA TYR A 504 -4.11 6.56 -13.38
C TYR A 504 -4.98 7.82 -13.29
N GLY A 505 -4.53 8.87 -12.60
CA GLY A 505 -5.32 10.11 -12.45
C GLY A 505 -6.62 9.97 -11.64
N ASN A 506 -6.72 8.96 -10.78
CA ASN A 506 -7.96 8.61 -10.06
C ASN A 506 -8.22 9.42 -8.78
N ILE A 507 -7.41 10.44 -8.48
CA ILE A 507 -7.56 11.30 -7.31
C ILE A 507 -7.62 12.75 -7.79
N ASN A 508 -8.70 13.45 -7.44
CA ASN A 508 -9.00 14.80 -7.88
C ASN A 508 -8.95 15.79 -6.71
N MET A 509 -8.54 17.02 -6.98
CA MET A 509 -8.47 18.08 -5.97
C MET A 509 -9.65 19.04 -6.13
N TYR A 510 -10.53 19.09 -5.14
CA TYR A 510 -11.69 19.98 -5.13
C TYR A 510 -11.53 21.13 -4.13
N PRO A 511 -12.14 22.29 -4.37
CA PRO A 511 -12.19 23.36 -3.38
C PRO A 511 -13.02 22.92 -2.17
N ARG A 512 -12.56 23.20 -0.94
CA ARG A 512 -13.37 22.96 0.26
C ARG A 512 -14.52 23.96 0.32
N VAL A 513 -15.75 23.47 0.30
CA VAL A 513 -16.94 24.33 0.52
C VAL A 513 -16.93 24.80 1.97
N LYS A 514 -16.71 26.10 2.20
CA LYS A 514 -16.88 26.71 3.52
C LYS A 514 -18.38 26.87 3.78
N GLN A 515 -18.92 26.08 4.71
CA GLN A 515 -20.25 26.33 5.28
C GLN A 515 -20.27 27.76 5.88
N ARG A 516 -20.95 28.71 5.23
CA ARG A 516 -21.24 30.01 5.84
C ARG A 516 -22.29 29.76 6.92
N SER A 517 -21.91 29.84 8.19
CA SER A 517 -22.88 29.90 9.27
C SER A 517 -23.68 31.21 9.13
N ASN A 518 -24.86 31.11 8.51
CA ASN A 518 -25.79 32.23 8.39
C ASN A 518 -26.45 32.51 9.75
N ARG A 519 -25.69 33.07 10.70
CA ARG A 519 -26.22 33.56 11.99
C ARG A 519 -27.33 34.59 11.81
N TRP A 520 -27.29 35.37 10.73
CA TRP A 520 -28.34 36.33 10.37
C TRP A 520 -29.56 35.69 9.69
N GLY A 521 -29.37 34.58 8.97
CA GLY A 521 -30.47 33.82 8.36
C GLY A 521 -31.36 33.16 9.42
N LYS A 522 -30.76 32.56 10.45
CA LYS A 522 -31.47 31.98 11.61
C LYS A 522 -32.24 33.02 12.45
N LEU A 523 -31.77 34.27 12.50
CA LEU A 523 -32.47 35.35 13.20
C LEU A 523 -33.71 35.81 12.40
N LEU A 524 -33.60 35.86 11.07
CA LEU A 524 -34.71 36.27 10.19
C LEU A 524 -35.81 35.21 10.08
N SER A 525 -35.49 33.92 10.11
CA SER A 525 -36.49 32.84 10.17
C SER A 525 -37.26 32.82 11.48
N PHE A 526 -36.63 33.19 12.60
CA PHE A 526 -37.30 33.38 13.90
C PHE A 526 -38.35 34.51 13.89
N PHE A 527 -38.18 35.53 13.04
CA PHE A 527 -39.11 36.66 12.92
C PHE A 527 -40.21 36.46 11.87
N LYS A 528 -40.11 35.45 10.99
CA LYS A 528 -41.05 35.25 9.87
C LYS A 528 -42.00 34.07 9.99
N GLY A 529 -41.89 33.24 11.04
CA GLY A 529 -42.89 32.20 11.32
C GLY A 529 -43.08 31.22 10.16
N GLU A 530 -42.01 30.86 9.46
CA GLU A 530 -42.03 29.80 8.44
C GLU A 530 -41.55 28.49 9.06
N ILE A 531 -42.34 27.44 8.83
CA ILE A 531 -42.16 26.08 9.34
C ILE A 531 -40.92 25.48 8.67
N GLU A 532 -39.92 25.09 9.46
CA GLU A 532 -38.71 24.39 9.00
C GLU A 532 -39.09 22.99 8.48
N THR A 533 -38.79 22.72 7.21
CA THR A 533 -38.60 21.35 6.73
C THR A 533 -37.26 20.86 7.25
N GLN A 534 -37.30 19.77 8.01
CA GLN A 534 -36.15 19.08 8.57
C GLN A 534 -35.33 18.43 7.43
N ASP A 535 -34.30 19.13 6.96
CA ASP A 535 -33.15 18.49 6.31
C ASP A 535 -32.13 18.22 7.43
N ASP A 536 -32.19 17.03 8.00
CA ASP A 536 -31.21 16.52 8.96
C ASP A 536 -29.89 16.19 8.22
N ASP A 537 -29.16 17.23 7.79
CA ASP A 537 -27.75 17.10 7.37
C ASP A 537 -26.86 17.05 8.61
N GLU A 538 -26.75 15.86 9.19
CA GLU A 538 -25.81 15.54 10.26
C GLU A 538 -24.39 15.38 9.68
N PHE A 539 -23.72 16.50 9.36
CA PHE A 539 -22.32 16.48 8.91
C PHE A 539 -21.41 17.37 9.77
N ILE A 540 -20.67 16.66 10.64
CA ILE A 540 -19.34 16.93 11.21
C ILE A 540 -19.14 18.31 11.86
N HIS A 541 -19.29 18.32 13.19
CA HIS A 541 -18.65 19.29 14.07
C HIS A 541 -17.15 18.97 14.18
N SER A 542 -16.27 19.74 13.53
CA SER A 542 -14.96 20.04 14.11
C SER A 542 -14.35 21.34 13.57
N SER A 543 -13.75 22.07 14.50
CA SER A 543 -13.05 23.35 14.36
C SER A 543 -11.75 23.22 13.57
N GLU A 544 -11.45 24.25 12.74
CA GLU A 544 -10.18 24.47 12.02
C GLU A 544 -9.85 23.53 10.84
N VAL A 545 -10.65 23.64 9.80
CA VAL A 545 -10.36 23.06 8.48
C VAL A 545 -9.06 23.63 7.90
N LYS A 546 -8.01 22.80 7.75
CA LYS A 546 -6.73 23.14 7.12
C LYS A 546 -6.82 23.06 5.58
N GLY A 547 -6.41 24.13 4.88
CA GLY A 547 -6.31 24.19 3.42
C GLY A 547 -7.60 24.56 2.66
N ASN A 548 -7.47 25.16 1.47
CA ASN A 548 -8.60 25.56 0.62
C ASN A 548 -9.09 24.46 -0.34
N ARG A 549 -8.38 23.33 -0.40
CA ARG A 549 -8.69 22.20 -1.29
C ARG A 549 -8.66 20.88 -0.52
N ILE A 550 -9.31 19.85 -1.05
CA ILE A 550 -9.36 18.49 -0.51
C ILE A 550 -9.19 17.48 -1.64
N ALA A 551 -8.46 16.40 -1.36
CA ALA A 551 -8.36 15.26 -2.27
C ALA A 551 -9.66 14.44 -2.22
N VAL A 552 -10.15 14.00 -3.38
CA VAL A 552 -11.37 13.21 -3.52
C VAL A 552 -11.09 12.08 -4.50
N LYS A 553 -11.47 10.88 -4.11
CA LYS A 553 -11.37 9.66 -4.93
C LYS A 553 -12.52 8.73 -4.57
N CYS A 554 -12.74 7.69 -5.35
CA CYS A 554 -13.68 6.64 -4.97
C CYS A 554 -13.15 5.90 -3.73
N ASP A 555 -14.04 5.62 -2.79
CA ASP A 555 -13.83 4.93 -1.51
C ASP A 555 -14.81 3.76 -1.38
N LEU A 556 -15.17 3.16 -2.52
CA LEU A 556 -16.15 2.07 -2.62
C LEU A 556 -17.51 2.36 -1.96
N CYS A 557 -17.92 3.64 -1.88
CA CYS A 557 -19.12 4.03 -1.14
C CYS A 557 -19.08 3.59 0.33
N ALA A 558 -17.92 3.76 0.99
CA ALA A 558 -17.73 3.48 2.41
C ALA A 558 -18.90 3.96 3.27
N GLY A 559 -19.39 3.07 4.15
CA GLY A 559 -20.56 3.32 5.00
C GLY A 559 -21.92 3.02 4.35
N TYR A 560 -21.94 2.59 3.08
CA TYR A 560 -23.16 2.14 2.39
C TYR A 560 -23.07 0.65 2.05
N SER A 561 -24.23 -0.01 1.93
CA SER A 561 -24.32 -1.42 1.54
C SER A 561 -24.24 -1.66 0.03
N ASP A 562 -24.15 -0.59 -0.77
CA ASP A 562 -24.21 -0.64 -2.22
C ASP A 562 -23.28 0.38 -2.90
N TYR A 563 -22.96 0.13 -4.18
CA TYR A 563 -22.18 1.07 -4.98
C TYR A 563 -23.11 1.97 -5.80
N ALA A 564 -23.11 3.27 -5.51
CA ALA A 564 -23.96 4.25 -6.18
C ALA A 564 -23.84 4.19 -7.72
N CYS A 565 -22.63 3.99 -8.23
CA CYS A 565 -22.37 3.93 -9.68
C CYS A 565 -22.91 2.66 -10.34
N VAL A 566 -23.02 1.55 -9.61
CA VAL A 566 -23.56 0.27 -10.07
C VAL A 566 -25.08 0.28 -9.97
N THR A 567 -25.61 0.57 -8.78
CA THR A 567 -27.07 0.57 -8.51
C THR A 567 -27.82 1.57 -9.38
N ALA A 568 -27.21 2.71 -9.71
CA ALA A 568 -27.85 3.72 -10.55
C ALA A 568 -27.87 3.38 -12.05
N CYS A 569 -27.20 2.30 -12.48
CA CYS A 569 -27.17 1.91 -13.88
C CYS A 569 -28.48 1.20 -14.29
N PRO A 570 -29.33 1.82 -15.15
CA PRO A 570 -30.65 1.27 -15.47
C PRO A 570 -30.59 0.00 -16.33
N VAL A 571 -29.44 -0.26 -16.94
CA VAL A 571 -29.21 -1.36 -17.89
C VAL A 571 -28.14 -2.34 -17.40
N GLY A 572 -27.68 -2.20 -16.15
CA GLY A 572 -26.67 -3.10 -15.57
C GLY A 572 -25.29 -3.06 -16.25
N ALA A 573 -24.98 -1.99 -16.99
CA ALA A 573 -23.70 -1.86 -17.70
C ALA A 573 -22.50 -1.60 -16.79
N ALA A 574 -22.70 -1.01 -15.59
CA ALA A 574 -21.63 -0.69 -14.66
C ALA A 574 -21.50 -1.75 -13.55
N MET A 575 -20.29 -2.23 -13.29
CA MET A 575 -20.00 -3.26 -12.29
C MET A 575 -18.62 -3.05 -11.65
N ARG A 576 -18.44 -3.56 -10.43
CA ARG A 576 -17.15 -3.65 -9.76
C ARG A 576 -16.63 -5.09 -9.88
N ILE A 577 -15.36 -5.23 -10.21
CA ILE A 577 -14.71 -6.53 -10.34
C ILE A 577 -13.33 -6.52 -9.69
N ASN A 578 -12.93 -7.69 -9.20
CA ASN A 578 -11.52 -8.00 -8.99
C ASN A 578 -10.92 -8.43 -10.34
N PRO A 579 -10.01 -7.63 -10.94
CA PRO A 579 -9.46 -7.92 -12.26
C PRO A 579 -8.62 -9.21 -12.27
N VAL A 580 -8.01 -9.59 -11.15
CA VAL A 580 -7.19 -10.80 -11.05
C VAL A 580 -8.06 -12.05 -11.07
N GLU A 581 -9.22 -12.02 -10.43
CA GLU A 581 -10.18 -13.14 -10.45
C GLU A 581 -10.84 -13.30 -11.82
N VAL A 582 -11.17 -12.18 -12.46
CA VAL A 582 -11.92 -12.16 -13.71
C VAL A 582 -11.03 -12.44 -14.93
N PHE A 583 -9.82 -11.89 -14.96
CA PHE A 583 -8.94 -11.95 -16.15
C PHE A 583 -7.73 -12.90 -15.98
N GLY A 584 -7.45 -13.39 -14.77
CA GLY A 584 -6.19 -14.07 -14.42
C GLY A 584 -6.03 -15.54 -14.83
N ARG A 585 -6.86 -16.09 -15.73
CA ARG A 585 -6.80 -17.53 -16.09
C ARG A 585 -6.84 -17.85 -17.60
N SER A 586 -6.88 -16.86 -18.49
CA SER A 586 -6.98 -17.13 -19.94
C SER A 586 -6.32 -16.02 -20.75
N ASP A 587 -5.45 -16.41 -21.69
CA ASP A 587 -4.68 -15.51 -22.56
C ASP A 587 -5.56 -14.72 -23.57
N VAL A 588 -6.87 -14.99 -23.58
CA VAL A 588 -7.85 -14.47 -24.52
C VAL A 588 -9.22 -14.38 -23.81
N VAL A 589 -9.68 -13.17 -23.48
CA VAL A 589 -11.06 -12.95 -23.01
C VAL A 589 -11.95 -12.78 -24.24
N VAL A 590 -12.53 -13.86 -24.74
CA VAL A 590 -13.61 -13.80 -25.75
C VAL A 590 -14.94 -13.73 -25.03
N GLY A 591 -15.66 -12.63 -25.21
CA GLY A 591 -17.08 -12.50 -24.87
C GLY A 591 -17.42 -12.93 -23.44
N MET A 592 -17.25 -12.02 -22.47
CA MET A 592 -17.92 -12.20 -21.18
C MET A 592 -19.44 -12.20 -21.45
N GLU A 593 -20.08 -13.37 -21.35
CA GLU A 593 -21.51 -13.42 -21.01
C GLU A 593 -21.64 -12.84 -19.61
N MET A 594 -21.94 -11.55 -19.57
CA MET A 594 -22.17 -10.77 -18.36
C MET A 594 -23.45 -11.24 -17.69
N SER A 595 -23.36 -12.35 -16.96
CA SER A 595 -24.35 -12.68 -15.95
C SER A 595 -24.04 -11.84 -14.71
N SER A 596 -25.06 -11.11 -14.24
CA SER A 596 -25.03 -10.37 -12.99
C SER A 596 -24.47 -11.26 -11.87
N PRO A 597 -23.60 -10.74 -10.98
CA PRO A 597 -23.20 -11.51 -9.81
C PRO A 597 -24.45 -11.94 -9.06
N SER A 598 -24.55 -13.24 -8.75
CA SER A 598 -25.60 -13.76 -7.88
C SER A 598 -25.67 -12.89 -6.63
N PRO A 599 -26.87 -12.46 -6.19
CA PRO A 599 -27.00 -11.73 -4.94
C PRO A 599 -26.34 -12.57 -3.85
N VAL A 600 -25.37 -11.97 -3.16
CA VAL A 600 -24.83 -12.49 -1.91
C VAL A 600 -26.04 -12.81 -1.05
N ALA A 601 -26.25 -14.10 -0.77
CA ALA A 601 -27.36 -14.55 0.04
C ALA A 601 -27.20 -13.90 1.42
N GLY A 602 -28.00 -12.88 1.68
CA GLY A 602 -28.15 -12.30 3.00
C GLY A 602 -28.55 -13.40 3.98
N GLN A 603 -27.71 -13.59 4.99
CA GLN A 603 -28.20 -14.09 6.27
C GLN A 603 -29.16 -13.01 6.81
N TYR A 604 -30.43 -13.39 6.90
CA TYR A 604 -31.45 -12.68 7.66
C TYR A 604 -31.15 -12.72 9.16
#